data_AF-A0A951NVB7-F1
#
_entry.id   AF-A0A951NVB7-F1
#
_cell.length_a   1.000
_cell.length_b   1.000
_cell.length_c   1.000
_cell.angle_alpha   90.00
_cell.angle_beta   90.00
_cell.angle_gamma   90.00
#
_symmetry.space_group_name_H-M   'P 1'
#
loop_
_entity.id
_entity.type
_entity.pdbx_description
1 polymer ?
#
loop_
_entity_poly.entity_id
_entity_poly.type
_entity_poly.pdbx_seq_one_letter_code
_entity_poly.pdbx_strand_id
1 'polypeptide(L)'
;MVTALGRQGIDIGIINYQDMGNWRVFKAGGPTLHLHVLGRAKNATIQKYGDAVYLPHRDSGYYDEFRPLDDGDRDELARDIEHLLKTPKYAHFGAS
;
A
#
# COMPACT_ATOMS: atom_id res chain seq x y z
N MET A 1 0.08 1.58 8.54
CA MET A 1 1.10 1.08 7.59
C MET A 1 2.51 1.29 8.11
N VAL A 2 2.99 2.53 8.29
CA VAL A 2 4.34 2.81 8.84
C VAL A 2 4.54 2.15 10.22
N THR A 3 3.62 2.39 11.15
CA THR A 3 3.62 1.85 12.50
C THR A 3 3.38 0.33 12.53
N ALA A 4 2.31 -0.13 11.89
CA ALA A 4 1.98 -1.56 11.80
C ALA A 4 3.10 -2.42 11.22
N LEU A 5 3.58 -2.10 10.01
CA LEU A 5 4.61 -2.89 9.34
C LEU A 5 5.98 -2.68 9.98
N GLY A 6 6.21 -1.54 10.62
CA GLY A 6 7.39 -1.33 11.47
C GLY A 6 7.46 -2.35 12.62
N ARG A 7 6.33 -2.73 13.22
CA ARG A 7 6.29 -3.82 14.23
C ARG A 7 6.55 -5.21 13.64
N GLN A 8 6.36 -5.37 12.33
CA GLN A 8 6.71 -6.58 11.56
C GLN A 8 8.14 -6.51 10.98
N GLY A 9 8.95 -5.52 11.38
CA GLY A 9 10.33 -5.38 10.92
C GLY A 9 10.50 -4.76 9.53
N ILE A 10 9.43 -4.22 8.94
CA ILE A 10 9.46 -3.53 7.65
C ILE A 10 9.50 -2.01 7.92
N ASP A 11 10.69 -1.43 7.86
CA ASP A 11 10.89 0.02 8.07
C ASP A 11 10.46 0.84 6.85
N ILE A 12 9.22 1.31 6.88
CA ILE A 12 8.63 2.19 5.86
C ILE A 12 9.09 3.64 6.08
N GLY A 13 9.80 4.21 5.11
CA GLY A 13 10.26 5.61 5.16
C GLY A 13 9.24 6.62 4.63
N ILE A 14 8.48 6.28 3.59
CA ILE A 14 7.48 7.16 2.97
C ILE A 14 6.30 6.37 2.43
N ILE A 15 5.14 7.02 2.38
CA ILE A 15 3.95 6.54 1.67
C ILE A 15 3.80 7.32 0.36
N ASN A 16 3.68 6.62 -0.77
CA ASN A 16 3.29 7.23 -2.04
C ASN A 16 1.80 6.99 -2.31
N TYR A 17 1.13 8.01 -2.84
CA TYR A 17 -0.27 7.96 -3.25
C TYR A 17 -0.33 8.24 -4.76
N GLN A 18 -0.90 7.35 -5.55
CA GLN A 18 -0.96 7.49 -7.01
C GLN A 18 -2.29 6.99 -7.58
N ASP A 19 -2.91 7.80 -8.43
CA ASP A 19 -3.89 7.33 -9.40
C ASP A 19 -3.21 7.28 -10.76
N MET A 20 -3.25 6.12 -11.41
CA MET A 20 -2.57 5.87 -12.69
C MET A 20 -3.55 5.79 -13.86
N GLY A 21 -4.87 5.74 -13.59
CA GLY A 21 -5.93 5.79 -14.61
C GLY A 21 -6.06 4.59 -15.55
N ASN A 22 -5.09 3.65 -15.55
CA ASN A 22 -5.11 2.47 -16.41
C ASN A 22 -5.87 1.26 -15.81
N TRP A 23 -6.28 1.34 -14.54
CA TRP A 23 -7.02 0.26 -13.89
C TRP A 23 -8.36 0.01 -14.60
N ARG A 24 -8.58 -1.24 -15.05
CA ARG A 24 -9.76 -1.69 -15.81
C ARG A 24 -9.97 -0.99 -17.15
N VAL A 25 -8.97 -0.32 -17.73
CA VAL A 25 -9.11 0.41 -19.01
C VAL A 25 -9.62 -0.45 -20.18
N PHE A 26 -9.37 -1.76 -20.16
CA PHE A 26 -9.85 -2.71 -21.19
C PHE A 26 -11.17 -3.43 -20.84
N LYS A 27 -11.81 -3.12 -19.71
CA LYS A 27 -13.08 -3.73 -19.31
C LYS A 27 -14.25 -2.87 -19.77
N ALA A 28 -15.40 -3.49 -20.06
CA ALA A 28 -16.59 -2.80 -20.59
C ALA A 28 -17.11 -1.62 -19.71
N GLY A 29 -16.74 -1.58 -18.42
CA GLY A 29 -17.07 -0.48 -17.51
C GLY A 29 -16.06 0.66 -17.46
N GLY A 30 -15.07 0.68 -18.35
CA GLY A 30 -14.07 1.73 -18.45
C GLY A 30 -13.11 1.84 -17.25
N PRO A 31 -12.23 2.84 -17.26
CA PRO A 31 -11.36 3.14 -16.13
C PRO A 31 -12.18 3.53 -14.90
N THR A 32 -11.67 3.18 -13.73
CA THR A 32 -12.30 3.51 -12.45
C THR A 32 -11.25 4.15 -11.56
N LEU A 33 -11.62 5.22 -10.84
CA LEU A 33 -10.74 5.84 -9.86
C LEU A 33 -10.25 4.76 -8.88
N HIS A 34 -8.93 4.58 -8.83
CA HIS A 34 -8.28 3.61 -7.97
C HIS A 34 -6.99 4.24 -7.44
N LEU A 35 -6.97 4.54 -6.14
CA LEU A 35 -5.79 5.11 -5.50
C LEU A 35 -4.88 3.99 -5.00
N HIS A 36 -3.68 3.91 -5.53
CA HIS A 36 -2.60 3.11 -4.97
C HIS A 36 -2.02 3.80 -3.75
N VAL A 37 -1.91 3.08 -2.64
CA VAL A 37 -1.19 3.51 -1.42
C VAL A 37 0.00 2.58 -1.23
N LEU A 38 1.20 3.10 -1.43
CA LEU A 38 2.42 2.30 -1.50
C LEU A 38 3.34 2.66 -0.32
N GLY A 39 3.56 1.69 0.58
CA GLY A 39 4.58 1.78 1.61
C GLY A 39 5.96 1.53 1.02
N ARG A 40 6.86 2.50 1.12
CA ARG A 40 8.24 2.39 0.61
C ARG A 40 9.21 2.02 1.73
N ALA A 41 9.62 0.76 1.77
CA ALA A 41 10.59 0.26 2.73
C ALA A 41 12.00 0.79 2.41
N LYS A 42 12.74 1.24 3.44
CA LYS A 42 14.08 1.85 3.26
C LYS A 42 15.12 0.86 2.74
N ASN A 43 14.95 -0.42 3.03
CA ASN A 43 15.85 -1.51 2.62
C ASN A 43 15.35 -2.30 1.39
N ALA A 44 14.33 -1.80 0.66
CA ALA A 44 13.80 -2.47 -0.51
C ALA A 44 14.89 -2.66 -1.59
N THR A 45 15.04 -3.89 -2.09
CA THR A 45 16.04 -4.26 -3.10
C THR A 45 15.51 -4.24 -4.53
N ILE A 46 14.20 -4.49 -4.71
CA ILE A 46 13.53 -4.50 -6.01
C ILE A 46 13.02 -3.09 -6.36
N GLN A 47 12.09 -2.56 -5.56
CA GLN A 47 11.55 -1.20 -5.68
C GLN A 47 12.35 -0.24 -4.77
N LYS A 48 13.60 0.02 -5.15
CA LYS A 48 14.59 0.71 -4.32
C LYS A 48 14.06 2.02 -3.72
N TYR A 49 14.42 2.25 -2.46
CA TYR A 49 14.04 3.48 -1.78
C TYR A 49 14.68 4.71 -2.44
N GLY A 50 13.88 5.74 -2.69
CA GLY A 50 14.29 6.95 -3.42
C GLY A 50 13.94 6.94 -4.90
N ASP A 51 13.78 5.76 -5.51
CA ASP A 51 13.39 5.64 -6.92
C ASP A 51 11.87 5.78 -7.11
N ALA A 52 11.47 6.25 -8.29
CA ALA A 52 10.08 6.16 -8.72
C ALA A 52 9.65 4.68 -8.80
N VAL A 53 8.39 4.41 -8.49
CA VAL A 53 7.87 3.03 -8.52
C VAL A 53 7.77 2.58 -9.97
N TYR A 54 8.36 1.42 -10.28
CA TYR A 54 8.28 0.81 -11.59
C TYR A 54 7.12 -0.18 -11.64
N LEU A 55 6.12 0.06 -12.50
CA LEU A 55 4.88 -0.73 -12.54
C LEU A 55 4.63 -1.28 -13.96
N PRO A 56 5.41 -2.28 -14.40
CA PRO A 56 5.23 -2.90 -15.72
C PRO A 56 3.93 -3.71 -15.79
N HIS A 57 3.58 -4.17 -16.99
CA HIS A 57 2.43 -5.05 -17.17
C HIS A 57 2.56 -6.31 -16.31
N ARG A 58 1.45 -6.81 -15.76
CA ARG A 58 1.47 -7.97 -14.85
C ARG A 58 2.09 -9.23 -15.48
N ASP A 59 1.95 -9.39 -16.79
CA ASP A 59 2.45 -10.56 -17.53
C ASP A 59 3.95 -10.44 -17.90
N SER A 60 4.65 -9.42 -17.39
CA SER A 60 6.09 -9.23 -17.61
C SER A 60 6.99 -10.17 -16.79
N GLY A 61 6.43 -10.91 -15.83
CA GLY A 61 7.18 -11.70 -14.85
C GLY A 61 7.85 -10.87 -13.74
N TYR A 62 7.78 -9.53 -13.81
CA TYR A 62 8.40 -8.64 -12.81
C TYR A 62 7.94 -8.89 -11.37
N TYR A 63 6.70 -9.36 -11.20
CA TYR A 63 6.07 -9.56 -9.90
C TYR A 63 6.19 -11.00 -9.38
N ASP A 64 6.80 -11.92 -10.12
CA ASP A 64 6.77 -13.36 -9.80
C ASP A 64 7.47 -13.70 -8.48
N GLU A 65 8.50 -12.93 -8.12
CA GLU A 65 9.23 -13.08 -6.86
C GLU A 65 8.65 -12.23 -5.72
N PHE A 66 7.60 -11.43 -5.98
CA PHE A 66 7.02 -10.58 -4.96
C PHE A 66 6.29 -11.46 -3.96
N ARG A 67 6.57 -11.23 -2.68
CA ARG A 67 5.87 -11.93 -1.60
C ARG A 67 4.68 -11.09 -1.16
N PRO A 68 3.48 -11.67 -1.09
CA PRO A 68 2.35 -10.99 -0.50
C PRO A 68 2.62 -10.75 1.00
N LEU A 69 1.93 -9.76 1.57
CA LEU A 69 1.84 -9.63 3.02
C LEU A 69 1.18 -10.89 3.59
N ASP A 70 1.71 -11.39 4.71
CA ASP A 70 1.16 -12.57 5.36
C ASP A 70 -0.07 -12.24 6.23
N ASP A 71 -0.60 -13.23 6.94
CA ASP A 71 -1.73 -13.00 7.86
C ASP A 71 -1.35 -12.08 9.03
N GLY A 72 -0.11 -12.19 9.55
CA GLY A 72 0.38 -11.38 10.66
C GLY A 72 0.51 -9.90 10.30
N ASP A 73 1.03 -9.60 9.11
CA ASP A 73 1.09 -8.26 8.54
C ASP A 73 -0.32 -7.63 8.44
N ARG A 74 -1.27 -8.41 7.92
CA ARG A 74 -2.67 -7.97 7.74
C ARG A 74 -3.36 -7.71 9.06
N ASP A 75 -3.16 -8.58 10.05
CA ASP A 75 -3.74 -8.41 11.37
C ASP A 75 -3.15 -7.20 12.10
N GLU A 76 -1.84 -6.95 12.01
CA GLU A 76 -1.22 -5.74 12.54
C GLU A 76 -1.76 -4.48 11.88
N LEU A 77 -1.92 -4.49 10.56
CA LEU A 77 -2.49 -3.37 9.82
C LEU A 77 -3.93 -3.07 10.28
N ALA A 78 -4.77 -4.10 10.42
CA ALA A 78 -6.14 -3.95 10.89
C ALA A 78 -6.19 -3.36 12.31
N ARG A 79 -5.41 -3.94 13.24
CA ARG A 79 -5.33 -3.46 14.63
C ARG A 79 -4.83 -2.02 14.74
N ASP A 80 -3.84 -1.66 13.93
CA ASP A 80 -3.29 -0.30 13.89
C ASP A 80 -4.32 0.71 13.37
N ILE A 81 -5.09 0.35 12.34
CA ILE A 81 -6.20 1.16 11.83
C ILE A 81 -7.25 1.38 12.92
N GLU A 82 -7.71 0.31 13.58
CA GLU A 82 -8.69 0.40 14.67
C GLU A 82 -8.19 1.27 15.83
N HIS A 83 -6.91 1.17 16.17
CA HIS A 83 -6.30 2.01 17.19
C HIS A 83 -6.29 3.48 16.75
N LEU A 84 -5.84 3.78 15.53
CA LEU A 84 -5.77 5.15 15.01
C LEU A 84 -7.15 5.81 14.96
N LEU A 85 -8.19 5.08 14.58
CA LEU A 85 -9.57 5.58 14.55
C LEU A 85 -10.09 6.00 15.93
N LYS A 86 -9.54 5.46 17.02
CA LYS A 86 -9.88 5.85 18.40
C LYS A 86 -9.08 7.05 18.91
N THR A 87 -8.09 7.52 18.16
CA THR A 87 -7.28 8.68 18.57
C THR A 87 -8.01 10.00 18.32
N PRO A 88 -7.70 11.08 19.07
CA PRO A 88 -8.35 12.39 18.86
C PRO A 88 -8.28 12.91 17.43
N LYS A 89 -7.18 12.62 16.71
CA LYS A 89 -6.98 13.06 15.32
C LYS A 89 -8.05 12.52 14.37
N TYR A 90 -8.58 11.33 14.63
CA TYR A 90 -9.53 10.64 13.76
C TYR A 90 -10.88 10.41 14.44
N ALA A 91 -11.15 11.05 15.58
CA ALA A 91 -12.33 10.82 16.40
C ALA A 91 -13.68 11.10 15.71
N HIS A 92 -13.66 11.86 14.61
CA HIS A 92 -14.86 12.17 13.80
C HIS A 92 -14.92 11.39 12.49
N PHE A 93 -14.02 10.43 12.28
CA PHE A 93 -14.03 9.61 11.08
C PHE A 93 -15.29 8.75 11.05
N GLY A 94 -16.17 8.98 10.05
CA GLY A 94 -17.44 8.26 9.91
C GLY A 94 -18.58 8.76 10.79
N ALA A 95 -18.41 9.86 11.52
CA ALA A 95 -19.53 10.53 12.18
C ALA A 95 -20.34 11.30 11.12
N SER A 96 -21.55 10.82 10.83
CA SER A 96 -22.55 11.48 9.96
C SER A 96 -23.53 12.31 10.77
#